data_AF-A0A846CWH3-F1
#
_entry.id   AF-A0A846CWH3-F1
#
_cell.length_a   1.000
_cell.length_b   1.000
_cell.length_c   1.000
_cell.angle_alpha   90.00
_cell.angle_beta   90.00
_cell.angle_gamma   90.00
#
_symmetry.space_group_name_H-M   'P 1'
#
loop_
_entity.id
_entity.type
_entity.pdbx_description
1 polymer ?
#
loop_
_entity_poly.entity_id
_entity_poly.type
_entity_poly.pdbx_seq_one_letter_code
_entity_poly.pdbx_strand_id
1 'polypeptide(L)'
;MADSQQSSIQFLTPEESADVDQALLSSPEKFLTRLTISSLRLLKHISQDTGVPMEELTHQQIIDWFEKDSKIRREQGVEAAFLKW
;
A
#
# COMPACT_ATOMS: atom_id res chain seq x y z
N MET A 1 20.18 -6.13 -21.61
CA MET A 1 18.78 -5.72 -21.40
C MET A 1 18.71 -5.24 -19.96
N ALA A 2 18.47 -3.96 -19.75
CA ALA A 2 18.43 -3.39 -18.41
C ALA A 2 17.04 -3.68 -17.83
N ASP A 3 16.98 -4.50 -16.79
CA ASP A 3 15.79 -4.63 -15.96
C ASP A 3 15.51 -3.27 -15.33
N SER A 4 14.53 -2.57 -15.89
CA SER A 4 13.88 -1.45 -15.24
C SER A 4 13.17 -2.02 -14.01
N GLN A 5 13.87 -2.13 -12.88
CA GLN A 5 13.24 -2.31 -11.58
C GLN A 5 12.38 -1.06 -11.35
N GLN A 6 11.15 -1.08 -11.86
CA GLN A 6 10.09 -0.26 -11.31
C GLN A 6 10.06 -0.62 -9.84
N SER A 7 10.56 0.28 -9.01
CA SER A 7 10.44 0.25 -7.57
C SER A 7 8.97 0.38 -7.22
N SER A 8 8.23 -0.71 -7.47
CA SER A 8 6.92 -0.93 -6.90
C SER A 8 7.08 -0.79 -5.39
N ILE A 9 6.21 -0.03 -4.75
CA ILE A 9 6.25 0.08 -3.30
C ILE A 9 6.16 -1.34 -2.75
N GLN A 10 7.24 -1.77 -2.12
CA GLN A 10 7.26 -3.01 -1.37
C GLN A 10 6.55 -2.72 -0.05
N PHE A 11 5.26 -3.02 0.01
CA PHE A 11 4.48 -2.74 1.22
C PHE A 11 4.93 -3.61 2.39
N LEU A 12 5.39 -4.83 2.13
CA LEU A 12 6.04 -5.63 3.15
C LEU A 12 7.54 -5.40 3.11
N THR A 13 8.09 -5.13 4.28
CA THR A 13 9.52 -5.28 4.53
C THR A 13 9.94 -6.76 4.36
N PRO A 14 11.21 -7.03 4.08
CA PRO A 14 11.73 -8.40 4.05
C PRO A 14 11.46 -9.18 5.34
N GLU A 15 11.53 -8.49 6.49
CA GLU A 15 11.21 -9.03 7.81
C GLU A 15 9.73 -9.45 7.90
N GLU A 16 8.79 -8.54 7.61
CA GLU A 16 7.36 -8.86 7.59
C GLU A 16 7.04 -10.02 6.63
N SER A 17 7.72 -10.11 5.48
CA SER A 17 7.53 -11.24 4.56
C SER A 17 8.00 -12.56 5.16
N ALA A 18 9.18 -12.56 5.81
CA ALA A 18 9.72 -13.74 6.45
C ALA A 18 8.84 -14.22 7.62
N ASP A 19 8.30 -13.29 8.41
CA ASP A 19 7.38 -13.60 9.51
C ASP A 19 6.10 -14.28 9.00
N VAL A 20 5.52 -13.78 7.90
CA VAL A 20 4.36 -14.43 7.27
C VAL A 20 4.71 -15.81 6.73
N ASP A 21 5.92 -16.01 6.19
CA ASP A 21 6.36 -17.32 5.70
C ASP A 21 6.56 -18.34 6.83
N GLN A 22 7.02 -17.90 8.00
CA GLN A 22 7.21 -18.75 9.17
C GLN A 22 5.89 -19.07 9.90
N ALA A 23 4.85 -18.26 9.71
CA ALA A 23 3.56 -18.49 10.34
C ALA A 23 2.94 -19.85 9.92
N LEU A 24 2.30 -20.51 10.89
CA LEU A 24 1.54 -21.77 10.70
C LEU A 24 0.18 -21.51 10.03
N LEU A 25 0.22 -20.90 8.86
CA LEU A 25 -0.93 -20.52 8.05
C LEU A 25 -0.93 -21.28 6.73
N SER A 26 -2.11 -21.55 6.20
CA SER A 26 -2.28 -22.02 4.82
C SER A 26 -1.90 -20.93 3.81
N SER A 27 -1.67 -21.31 2.55
CA SER A 27 -1.31 -20.34 1.50
C SER A 27 -2.32 -19.20 1.33
N PRO A 28 -3.66 -19.44 1.31
CA PRO A 28 -4.63 -18.36 1.24
C PRO A 28 -4.58 -17.41 2.44
N GLU A 29 -4.38 -17.94 3.64
CA GLU A 29 -4.24 -17.13 4.86
C GLU A 29 -2.98 -16.27 4.79
N LYS A 30 -1.84 -16.85 4.38
CA LYS A 30 -0.59 -16.09 4.17
C LYS A 30 -0.77 -14.97 3.15
N PHE A 31 -1.49 -15.22 2.05
CA PHE A 31 -1.82 -14.17 1.08
C PHE A 31 -2.64 -13.05 1.73
N LEU A 32 -3.71 -13.40 2.44
CA LEU A 32 -4.55 -12.42 3.12
C LEU A 32 -3.77 -11.63 4.17
N THR A 33 -2.89 -12.27 4.96
CA THR A 33 -2.03 -11.59 5.93
C THR A 33 -1.14 -10.54 5.27
N ARG A 34 -0.52 -10.85 4.13
CA ARG A 34 0.29 -9.86 3.38
C ARG A 34 -0.57 -8.70 2.89
N LEU A 35 -1.76 -8.99 2.37
CA LEU A 35 -2.70 -7.94 1.95
C LEU A 35 -3.09 -7.04 3.14
N THR A 36 -3.41 -7.62 4.29
CA THR A 36 -3.77 -6.88 5.50
C THR A 36 -2.64 -5.99 6.02
N ILE A 37 -1.40 -6.50 6.08
CA ILE A 37 -0.22 -5.70 6.50
C ILE A 37 0.00 -4.55 5.52
N SER A 38 -0.11 -4.82 4.22
CA SER A 38 0.02 -3.78 3.19
C SER A 38 -1.03 -2.69 3.34
N SER A 39 -2.30 -3.09 3.53
CA SER A 39 -3.41 -2.18 3.77
C SER A 39 -3.22 -1.35 5.04
N LEU A 40 -2.72 -1.94 6.14
CA LEU A 40 -2.44 -1.21 7.38
C LEU A 40 -1.42 -0.08 7.17
N ARG A 41 -0.34 -0.34 6.43
CA ARG A 41 0.67 0.69 6.13
C ARG A 41 0.12 1.79 5.25
N LEU A 42 -0.70 1.43 4.26
CA LEU A 42 -1.36 2.41 3.41
C LEU A 42 -2.36 3.27 4.21
N LEU A 43 -3.18 2.66 5.08
CA LEU A 43 -4.12 3.39 5.93
C LEU A 43 -3.40 4.36 6.89
N LYS A 44 -2.25 3.96 7.45
CA LYS A 44 -1.40 4.87 8.23
C LYS A 44 -0.91 6.05 7.40
N HIS A 45 -0.51 5.82 6.15
CA HIS A 45 -0.10 6.89 5.25
C HIS A 45 -1.26 7.82 4.89
N ILE A 46 -2.43 7.29 4.54
CA ILE A 46 -3.64 8.07 4.24
C ILE A 46 -4.04 8.92 5.45
N SER A 47 -3.99 8.34 6.65
CA SER A 47 -4.27 9.06 7.90
C SER A 47 -3.33 10.27 8.07
N GLN A 48 -2.03 10.09 7.80
CA GLN A 48 -1.04 11.17 7.87
C GLN A 48 -1.24 12.22 6.76
N ASP A 49 -1.49 11.81 5.52
CA ASP A 49 -1.68 12.75 4.38
C ASP A 49 -2.96 13.58 4.51
N THR A 50 -4.02 12.98 5.05
CA THR A 50 -5.33 13.64 5.21
C THR A 50 -5.48 14.36 6.55
N GLY A 51 -4.63 14.07 7.54
CA GLY A 51 -4.77 14.56 8.91
C GLY A 51 -5.97 13.98 9.67
N VAL A 52 -6.61 12.94 9.15
CA VAL A 52 -7.74 12.24 9.78
C VAL A 52 -7.20 11.06 10.59
N PRO A 53 -7.58 10.89 11.87
CA PRO A 53 -7.21 9.70 12.64
C PRO A 53 -7.60 8.41 11.90
N MET A 54 -6.74 7.39 11.96
CA MET A 54 -6.95 6.15 11.22
C MET A 54 -8.29 5.48 11.58
N GLU A 55 -8.72 5.60 12.83
CA GLU A 55 -9.96 5.09 13.39
C GLU A 55 -11.21 5.82 12.86
N GLU A 56 -11.03 7.04 12.33
CA GLU A 56 -12.10 7.89 11.79
C GLU A 56 -12.15 7.88 10.26
N LEU A 57 -11.17 7.25 9.59
CA LEU A 57 -11.15 7.14 8.14
C LEU A 57 -12.39 6.40 7.63
N THR A 58 -13.17 7.09 6.80
CA THR A 58 -14.32 6.51 6.12
C THR A 58 -13.90 5.88 4.79
N HIS A 59 -14.70 4.93 4.30
CA HIS A 59 -14.49 4.35 2.97
C HIS A 59 -14.50 5.42 1.87
N GLN A 60 -15.31 6.48 1.99
CA GLN A 60 -15.34 7.56 1.01
C GLN A 60 -14.03 8.34 0.98
N GLN A 61 -13.48 8.71 2.15
CA GLN A 61 -12.18 9.40 2.22
C GLN A 61 -11.04 8.54 1.65
N ILE A 62 -11.10 7.22 1.85
CA ILE A 62 -10.14 6.30 1.25
C ILE A 62 -10.28 6.32 -0.28
N ILE A 63 -11.50 6.19 -0.81
CA ILE A 63 -11.75 6.28 -2.27
C ILE A 63 -11.24 7.61 -2.84
N ASP A 64 -11.60 8.73 -2.21
CA ASP A 64 -11.21 10.07 -2.66
C ASP A 64 -9.67 10.22 -2.69
N TRP A 65 -8.98 9.67 -1.68
CA TRP A 65 -7.53 9.67 -1.64
C TRP A 65 -6.91 8.87 -2.79
N PHE A 66 -7.44 7.68 -3.09
CA PHE A 66 -6.99 6.87 -4.22
C PHE A 66 -7.24 7.55 -5.58
N GLU A 67 -8.38 8.24 -5.72
CA GLU A 67 -8.69 9.01 -6.93
C GLU A 67 -7.73 10.18 -7.11
N LYS A 68 -7.42 10.91 -6.02
CA LYS A 68 -6.43 12.00 -5.99
C LYS A 68 -5.06 11.48 -6.40
N ASP A 69 -4.56 10.41 -5.80
CA ASP A 69 -3.26 9.83 -6.12
C ASP A 69 -3.19 9.33 -7.58
N SER A 70 -4.26 8.66 -8.04
CA SER A 70 -4.39 8.22 -9.42
C SER A 70 -4.43 9.38 -10.42
N LYS A 71 -4.97 10.54 -10.02
CA LYS A 71 -4.94 11.76 -10.83
C LYS A 71 -3.52 12.33 -10.90
N ILE A 72 -2.80 12.43 -9.78
CA ILE A 72 -1.39 12.85 -9.74
C ILE A 72 -0.56 11.96 -10.67
N ARG A 73 -0.73 10.64 -10.61
CA ARG A 73 -0.04 9.71 -11.51
C ARG A 73 -0.30 10.01 -12.99
N ARG A 74 -1.57 10.22 -13.36
CA ARG A 74 -1.99 10.48 -14.74
C ARG A 74 -1.47 11.82 -15.27
N GLU A 75 -1.40 12.84 -14.43
CA GLU A 75 -1.05 14.21 -14.84
C GLU A 75 0.44 14.52 -14.70
N GLN A 76 1.12 13.92 -13.72
CA GLN A 76 2.50 14.25 -13.32
C GLN A 76 3.46 13.06 -13.43
N GLY A 77 2.94 11.86 -13.75
CA GLY A 77 3.72 10.64 -13.92
C GLY A 77 3.77 9.76 -12.67
N VAL A 78 4.19 8.50 -12.85
CA VAL A 78 4.26 7.46 -11.82
C VAL A 78 5.11 7.86 -10.62
N GLU A 79 6.21 8.59 -10.86
CA GLU A 79 7.11 9.02 -9.79
C GLU A 79 6.52 10.10 -8.89
N ALA A 80 5.51 10.84 -9.35
CA ALA A 80 4.86 11.89 -8.58
C ALA A 80 3.76 11.36 -7.65
N ALA A 81 3.14 10.24 -7.99
CA ALA A 81 2.13 9.61 -7.15
C ALA A 81 2.77 8.85 -5.98
N PHE A 82 2.04 8.69 -4.89
CA PHE A 82 2.43 7.76 -3.85
C PHE A 82 2.45 6.34 -4.42
N LEU A 83 1.34 5.87 -4.99
CA LEU A 83 1.26 4.53 -5.57
C LEU A 83 1.98 4.48 -6.92
N LYS A 84 3.01 3.64 -7.00
CA LYS A 84 3.94 3.54 -8.15
C LYS A 84 3.49 2.59 -9.27
N TRP A 85 2.20 2.22 -9.31
CA TRP A 85 1.63 1.36 -10.34
C TRP A 85 0.35 1.95 -10.95
#